data_AF-A0A1I3EQC2-F1
#
_entry.id   AF-A0A1I3EQC2-F1
#
_cell.length_a   1.000
_cell.length_b   1.000
_cell.length_c   1.000
_cell.angle_alpha   90.00
_cell.angle_beta   90.00
_cell.angle_gamma   90.00
#
_symmetry.space_group_name_H-M   'P 1'
#
loop_
_entity.id
_entity.type
_entity.pdbx_description
1 polymer ?
#
loop_
_entity_poly.entity_id
_entity_poly.type
_entity_poly.pdbx_seq_one_letter_code
_entity_poly.pdbx_strand_id
1 'polypeptide(L)'
;MASFAQFLQDSGVYAAQSFMIVPRGGFNLVCLRDSKDVHLSYDRNRLQVEDVRFEQVERVAQEYINSRYGKQKSQERDDQLLRLRTALYGTARLDGSARGLKVVAKGVGIPELKAARGNTAIKLEVAILQRKDFTIAFRFLKHLDQSGNVINATKWTPDDVP
;
A
#
# COMPACT_ATOMS: atom_id res chain seq x y z
N MET A 1 -19.69 -11.17 -2.54
CA MET A 1 -18.82 -10.49 -1.56
C MET A 1 -17.38 -10.67 -2.00
N ALA A 2 -16.64 -9.59 -2.28
CA ALA A 2 -15.25 -9.68 -2.69
C ALA A 2 -14.39 -10.16 -1.50
N SER A 3 -13.59 -11.21 -1.71
CA SER A 3 -12.75 -11.78 -0.64
C SER A 3 -11.57 -10.85 -0.32
N PHE A 4 -11.02 -10.96 0.90
CA PHE A 4 -9.80 -10.25 1.33
C PHE A 4 -8.63 -10.36 0.33
N ALA A 5 -8.58 -11.43 -0.48
CA ALA A 5 -7.56 -11.61 -1.52
C ALA A 5 -7.69 -10.62 -2.70
N GLN A 6 -8.90 -10.17 -3.05
CA GLN A 6 -9.12 -9.16 -4.10
C GLN A 6 -8.71 -7.75 -3.64
N PHE A 7 -8.83 -7.45 -2.35
CA PHE A 7 -8.34 -6.18 -1.78
C PHE A 7 -6.80 -6.08 -1.79
N LEU A 8 -6.10 -7.22 -1.72
CA LEU A 8 -4.64 -7.25 -1.61
C LEU A 8 -3.89 -6.97 -2.94
N GLN A 9 -4.49 -7.30 -4.09
CA GLN A 9 -3.85 -7.03 -5.39
C GLN A 9 -3.69 -5.52 -5.65
N ASP A 10 -4.66 -4.70 -5.28
CA ASP A 10 -4.60 -3.23 -5.42
C ASP A 10 -3.85 -2.54 -4.27
N SER A 11 -3.57 -3.29 -3.19
CA SER A 11 -2.82 -2.84 -2.01
C SER A 11 -1.30 -3.04 -2.15
N GLY A 12 -0.82 -3.59 -3.28
CA GLY A 12 0.61 -3.88 -3.49
C GLY A 12 1.09 -5.14 -2.77
N VAL A 13 0.19 -6.07 -2.42
CA VAL A 13 0.52 -7.39 -1.88
C VAL A 13 0.18 -8.45 -2.93
N TYR A 14 1.21 -9.02 -3.52
CA TYR A 14 1.13 -10.03 -4.57
C TYR A 14 1.32 -11.41 -3.94
N ALA A 15 0.23 -11.91 -3.34
CA ALA A 15 0.26 -13.16 -2.57
C ALA A 15 0.71 -14.38 -3.40
N ALA A 16 0.37 -14.43 -4.69
CA ALA A 16 0.77 -15.53 -5.57
C ALA A 16 2.30 -15.57 -5.82
N GLN A 17 2.95 -14.41 -5.81
CA GLN A 17 4.39 -14.27 -5.97
C GLN A 17 5.13 -14.16 -4.63
N SER A 18 4.41 -14.24 -3.51
CA SER A 18 4.95 -13.96 -2.18
C SER A 18 5.76 -12.66 -2.14
N PHE A 19 5.19 -11.60 -2.71
CA PHE A 19 5.85 -10.31 -2.86
C PHE A 19 4.97 -9.17 -2.34
N MET A 20 5.57 -8.14 -1.77
CA MET A 20 4.88 -6.96 -1.27
C MET A 20 5.69 -5.71 -1.55
N ILE A 21 5.01 -4.63 -1.93
CA ILE A 21 5.59 -3.30 -2.03
C ILE A 21 5.25 -2.49 -0.78
N VAL A 22 6.25 -1.84 -0.20
CA VAL A 22 6.07 -0.88 0.90
C VAL A 22 6.68 0.47 0.49
N PRO A 23 5.92 1.57 0.52
CA PRO A 23 6.48 2.88 0.25
C PRO A 23 7.51 3.26 1.32
N ARG A 24 8.64 3.85 0.91
CA ARG A 24 9.67 4.37 1.82
C ARG A 24 9.06 5.42 2.75
N GLY A 25 9.25 5.25 4.06
CA GLY A 25 8.63 6.11 5.07
C GLY A 25 7.14 5.84 5.31
N GLY A 26 6.57 4.79 4.70
CA GLY A 26 5.21 4.34 4.93
C GLY A 26 5.15 2.89 5.36
N PHE A 27 3.97 2.29 5.21
CA PHE A 27 3.71 0.91 5.60
C PHE A 27 2.74 0.23 4.64
N ASN A 28 2.69 -1.10 4.72
CA ASN A 28 1.64 -1.91 4.11
C ASN A 28 1.11 -2.92 5.13
N LEU A 29 -0.02 -3.55 4.82
CA LEU A 29 -0.72 -4.46 5.72
C LEU A 29 -0.68 -5.88 5.14
N VAL A 30 -0.34 -6.85 5.99
CA VAL A 30 -0.42 -8.27 5.65
C VAL A 30 -1.15 -9.03 6.74
N CYS A 31 -1.67 -10.21 6.41
CA CYS A 31 -2.39 -11.04 7.37
C CYS A 31 -1.83 -12.46 7.36
N LEU A 32 -1.51 -12.97 8.54
CA LEU A 32 -1.33 -14.39 8.77
C LEU A 32 -2.72 -14.98 9.09
N ARG A 33 -3.24 -15.87 8.26
CA ARG A 33 -4.59 -16.46 8.49
C ARG A 33 -4.63 -17.43 9.67
N ASP A 34 -3.52 -18.11 9.90
CA ASP A 34 -3.30 -18.99 11.04
C ASP A 34 -1.90 -18.69 11.58
N SER A 35 -1.88 -18.10 12.76
CA SER A 35 -0.70 -17.51 13.37
C SER A 35 -0.23 -18.25 14.61
N LYS A 36 -0.94 -19.32 14.99
CA LYS A 36 -0.57 -20.18 16.10
C LYS A 36 0.82 -20.76 15.87
N ASP A 37 1.69 -20.61 16.86
CA ASP A 37 3.09 -21.08 16.84
C ASP A 37 3.90 -20.58 15.64
N VAL A 38 3.52 -19.43 15.05
CA VAL A 38 4.25 -18.80 13.95
C VAL A 38 5.24 -17.78 14.51
N HIS A 39 6.50 -17.96 14.16
CA HIS A 39 7.58 -17.00 14.45
C HIS A 39 7.92 -16.18 13.21
N LEU A 40 8.10 -14.87 13.42
CA LEU A 40 8.50 -13.93 12.37
C LEU A 40 9.98 -13.62 12.47
N SER A 41 10.67 -13.68 11.35
CA SER A 41 12.07 -13.27 11.20
C SER A 41 12.21 -12.31 10.03
N TYR A 42 12.91 -11.20 10.26
CA TYR A 42 13.15 -10.16 9.27
C TYR A 42 14.34 -9.29 9.70
N ASP A 43 14.92 -8.55 8.75
CA ASP A 43 15.95 -7.56 9.05
C ASP A 43 15.34 -6.35 9.77
N ARG A 44 15.60 -6.25 11.08
CA ARG A 44 15.09 -5.17 11.95
C ARG A 44 15.66 -3.79 11.63
N ASN A 45 16.77 -3.72 10.91
CA ASN A 45 17.34 -2.45 10.45
C ASN A 45 16.58 -1.91 9.23
N ARG A 46 15.91 -2.78 8.47
CA ARG A 46 15.22 -2.43 7.22
C ARG A 46 13.70 -2.45 7.34
N LEU A 47 13.15 -3.29 8.21
CA LEU A 47 11.73 -3.45 8.44
C LEU A 47 11.37 -3.32 9.92
N GLN A 48 10.15 -2.86 10.19
CA GLN A 48 9.48 -2.95 11.47
C GLN A 48 8.13 -3.60 11.27
N VAL A 49 7.85 -4.66 12.01
CA VAL A 49 6.60 -5.42 11.90
C VAL A 49 5.91 -5.40 13.25
N GLU A 50 4.67 -4.91 13.26
CA GLU A 50 3.84 -4.76 14.45
C GLU A 50 2.52 -5.50 14.28
N ASP A 51 2.03 -6.13 15.35
CA ASP A 51 0.66 -6.65 15.38
C ASP A 51 -0.35 -5.50 15.43
N VAL A 52 -1.35 -5.55 14.55
CA VAL A 52 -2.49 -4.62 14.59
C VAL A 52 -3.47 -5.12 15.63
N ARG A 53 -3.45 -4.50 16.81
CA ARG A 53 -4.36 -4.85 17.91
C ARG A 53 -5.74 -4.24 17.71
N PHE A 54 -6.76 -4.81 18.36
CA PHE A 54 -8.16 -4.43 18.20
C PHE A 54 -8.38 -2.91 18.38
N GLU A 55 -7.79 -2.33 19.42
CA GLU A 55 -7.88 -0.91 19.74
C GLU A 55 -7.13 0.01 18.76
N GLN A 56 -6.28 -0.56 17.91
CA GLN A 56 -5.51 0.19 16.91
C GLN A 56 -6.17 0.18 15.54
N VAL A 57 -7.19 -0.65 15.31
CA VAL A 57 -7.82 -0.88 14.00
C VAL A 57 -8.26 0.44 13.36
N GLU A 58 -8.99 1.28 14.08
CA GLU A 58 -9.48 2.56 13.56
C GLU A 58 -8.34 3.47 13.09
N ARG A 59 -7.33 3.62 13.94
CA ARG A 59 -6.17 4.45 13.66
C ARG A 59 -5.40 3.92 12.45
N VAL A 60 -5.11 2.63 12.41
CA VAL A 60 -4.34 2.00 11.32
C VAL A 60 -5.10 2.06 10.00
N ALA A 61 -6.41 1.81 10.00
CA ALA A 61 -7.26 1.92 8.82
C ALA A 61 -7.24 3.36 8.27
N GLN A 62 -7.38 4.35 9.16
CA GLN A 62 -7.39 5.75 8.78
C GLN A 62 -6.03 6.24 8.27
N GLU A 63 -4.94 5.85 8.91
CA GLU A 63 -3.56 6.10 8.46
C GLU A 63 -3.33 5.52 7.06
N TYR A 64 -3.77 4.28 6.82
CA TYR A 64 -3.60 3.59 5.54
C TYR A 64 -4.39 4.27 4.41
N ILE A 65 -5.68 4.56 4.66
CA ILE A 65 -6.54 5.20 3.66
C ILE A 65 -6.04 6.61 3.31
N ASN A 66 -5.63 7.39 4.31
CA ASN A 66 -5.07 8.72 4.06
C ASN A 66 -3.77 8.66 3.26
N SER A 67 -2.95 7.65 3.53
CA SER A 67 -1.72 7.42 2.78
C SER A 67 -2.01 7.09 1.32
N ARG A 68 -3.02 6.25 1.03
CA ARG A 68 -3.32 5.75 -0.32
C ARG A 68 -4.16 6.70 -1.19
N TYR A 69 -5.20 7.31 -0.61
CA TYR A 69 -6.21 8.10 -1.32
C TYR A 69 -6.18 9.60 -0.97
N GLY A 70 -5.28 10.02 -0.07
CA GLY A 70 -5.28 11.38 0.46
C GLY A 70 -6.40 11.63 1.48
N LYS A 71 -6.52 12.90 1.90
CA LYS A 71 -7.48 13.33 2.95
C LYS A 71 -8.81 13.82 2.39
N GLN A 72 -8.92 14.02 1.08
CA GLN A 72 -10.16 14.48 0.44
C GLN A 72 -11.22 13.37 0.55
N LYS A 73 -12.46 13.76 0.89
CA LYS A 73 -13.56 12.82 0.99
C LYS A 73 -14.06 12.45 -0.41
N SER A 74 -14.28 11.15 -0.62
CA SER A 74 -14.96 10.62 -1.80
C SER A 74 -15.73 9.35 -1.41
N GLN A 75 -16.79 9.04 -2.15
CA GLN A 75 -17.58 7.82 -1.92
C GLN A 75 -16.69 6.57 -1.97
N GLU A 76 -15.82 6.49 -2.98
CA GLU A 76 -14.87 5.39 -3.14
C GLU A 76 -13.96 5.25 -1.92
N ARG A 77 -13.40 6.35 -1.42
CA ARG A 77 -12.52 6.34 -0.24
C ARG A 77 -13.25 5.79 0.98
N ASP A 78 -14.49 6.21 1.20
CA ASP A 78 -15.26 5.82 2.38
C ASP A 78 -15.68 4.33 2.30
N ASP A 79 -16.03 3.85 1.11
CA ASP A 79 -16.28 2.42 0.87
C ASP A 79 -15.03 1.57 1.12
N GLN A 80 -13.86 2.02 0.65
CA GLN A 80 -12.58 1.34 0.89
C GLN A 80 -12.19 1.35 2.37
N LEU A 81 -12.44 2.46 3.07
CA LEU A 81 -12.21 2.55 4.51
C LEU A 81 -13.09 1.56 5.28
N LEU A 82 -14.37 1.44 4.92
CA LEU A 82 -15.29 0.49 5.54
C LEU A 82 -14.84 -0.97 5.33
N ARG A 83 -14.45 -1.32 4.10
CA ARG A 83 -13.91 -2.64 3.77
C ARG A 83 -12.64 -2.95 4.56
N LEU A 84 -11.71 -2.00 4.62
CA LEU A 84 -10.45 -2.15 5.35
C LEU A 84 -10.68 -2.36 6.85
N ARG A 85 -11.54 -1.54 7.47
CA ARG A 85 -11.91 -1.68 8.89
C ARG A 85 -12.47 -3.06 9.17
N THR A 86 -13.44 -3.49 8.37
CA THR A 86 -14.08 -4.80 8.52
C THR A 86 -13.05 -5.93 8.46
N ALA A 87 -12.13 -5.86 7.51
CA ALA A 87 -11.05 -6.84 7.37
C ALA A 87 -10.09 -6.82 8.57
N LEU A 88 -9.67 -5.64 9.03
CA LEU A 88 -8.78 -5.50 10.18
C LEU A 88 -9.42 -5.96 11.50
N TYR A 89 -10.70 -5.65 11.72
CA TYR A 89 -11.43 -6.18 12.88
C TYR A 89 -11.50 -7.71 12.84
N GLY A 90 -11.66 -8.31 11.65
CA GLY A 90 -11.63 -9.76 11.48
C GLY A 90 -10.29 -10.40 11.87
N THR A 91 -9.17 -9.70 11.67
CA THR A 91 -7.81 -10.21 11.97
C THR A 91 -7.26 -9.77 13.31
N ALA A 92 -7.91 -8.81 13.98
CA ALA A 92 -7.51 -8.30 15.30
C ALA A 92 -8.35 -8.89 16.45
N ARG A 93 -9.23 -9.87 16.19
CA ARG A 93 -10.04 -10.53 17.22
C ARG A 93 -9.13 -11.23 18.22
N LEU A 94 -9.40 -11.04 19.51
CA LEU A 94 -8.60 -11.60 20.61
C LEU A 94 -8.48 -13.13 20.55
N ASP A 95 -9.55 -13.81 20.13
CA ASP A 95 -9.60 -15.28 20.02
C ASP A 95 -9.40 -15.77 18.57
N GLY A 96 -9.03 -14.87 17.65
CA GLY A 96 -8.81 -15.20 16.25
C GLY A 96 -7.50 -15.94 16.03
N SER A 97 -7.49 -16.97 15.17
CA SER A 97 -6.25 -17.59 14.71
C SER A 97 -5.44 -16.66 13.79
N ALA A 98 -6.09 -15.66 13.20
CA ALA A 98 -5.48 -14.72 12.28
C ALA A 98 -4.75 -13.60 13.03
N ARG A 99 -3.66 -13.09 12.45
CA ARG A 99 -2.92 -11.92 12.94
C ARG A 99 -2.73 -10.91 11.81
N GLY A 100 -3.28 -9.71 12.00
CA GLY A 100 -3.01 -8.55 11.15
C GLY A 100 -1.66 -7.95 11.50
N LEU A 101 -0.82 -7.70 10.50
CA LEU A 101 0.52 -7.15 10.65
C LEU A 101 0.65 -5.84 9.88
N LYS A 102 1.21 -4.82 10.55
CA LYS A 102 1.66 -3.56 9.95
C LYS A 102 3.15 -3.66 9.66
N VAL A 103 3.52 -3.64 8.38
CA VAL A 103 4.92 -3.74 7.93
C VAL A 103 5.39 -2.36 7.47
N VAL A 104 6.29 -1.77 8.24
CA VAL A 104 6.84 -0.42 8.04
C VAL A 104 8.24 -0.51 7.44
N ALA A 105 8.53 0.33 6.44
CA ALA A 105 9.84 0.39 5.81
C ALA A 105 10.77 1.42 6.47
N LYS A 106 11.96 0.98 6.91
CA LYS A 106 13.02 1.84 7.48
C LYS A 106 14.20 2.10 6.53
N GLY A 107 14.43 1.21 5.57
CA GLY A 107 15.59 1.24 4.68
C GLY A 107 15.26 1.37 3.20
N VAL A 108 16.08 0.75 2.36
CA VAL A 108 15.88 0.60 0.90
C VAL A 108 16.16 -0.84 0.48
N GLY A 109 15.77 -1.22 -0.75
CA GLY A 109 15.97 -2.54 -1.35
C GLY A 109 14.85 -3.53 -1.02
N ILE A 110 15.13 -4.84 -1.14
CA ILE A 110 14.14 -5.92 -1.00
C ILE A 110 14.49 -6.83 0.21
N PRO A 111 14.23 -6.43 1.47
CA PRO A 111 14.35 -7.35 2.61
C PRO A 111 13.31 -8.49 2.56
N GLU A 112 13.63 -9.60 3.23
CA GLU A 112 12.74 -10.76 3.38
C GLU A 112 12.00 -10.68 4.73
N LEU A 113 10.69 -10.95 4.71
CA LEU A 113 9.88 -11.28 5.88
C LEU A 113 9.56 -12.77 5.86
N LYS A 114 10.08 -13.51 6.83
CA LYS A 114 9.89 -14.96 6.93
C LYS A 114 8.95 -15.31 8.08
N ALA A 115 7.95 -16.13 7.80
CA ALA A 115 7.06 -16.74 8.78
C ALA A 115 7.39 -18.24 8.88
N ALA A 116 7.70 -18.73 10.08
CA ALA A 116 8.07 -20.13 10.31
C ALA A 116 7.18 -20.78 11.38
N ARG A 117 6.76 -22.02 11.12
CA ARG A 117 6.07 -22.91 12.07
C ARG A 117 6.78 -24.26 12.05
N GLY A 118 7.51 -24.56 13.13
CA GLY A 118 8.43 -25.70 13.16
C GLY A 118 9.43 -25.61 12.00
N ASN A 119 9.51 -26.65 11.17
CA ASN A 119 10.42 -26.71 10.03
C ASN A 119 9.84 -26.10 8.74
N THR A 120 8.56 -25.74 8.72
CA THR A 120 7.91 -25.13 7.56
C THR A 120 8.11 -23.63 7.62
N ALA A 121 8.61 -23.04 6.52
CA ALA A 121 8.74 -21.60 6.42
C ALA A 121 8.21 -21.08 5.09
N ILE A 122 7.53 -19.93 5.17
CA ILE A 122 7.08 -19.15 4.02
C ILE A 122 7.82 -17.82 4.07
N LYS A 123 8.22 -17.33 2.89
CA LYS A 123 8.97 -16.10 2.72
C LYS A 123 8.12 -15.11 1.95
N LEU A 124 8.17 -13.84 2.34
CA LEU A 124 7.57 -12.72 1.64
C LEU A 124 8.68 -11.73 1.32
N GLU A 125 8.93 -11.47 0.04
CA GLU A 125 9.82 -10.40 -0.39
C GLU A 125 9.15 -9.05 -0.22
N VAL A 126 9.84 -8.09 0.42
CA VAL A 126 9.28 -6.77 0.73
C VAL A 126 10.08 -5.70 0.01
N ALA A 127 9.64 -5.29 -1.18
CA ALA A 127 10.30 -4.22 -1.92
C ALA A 127 9.99 -2.85 -1.30
N ILE A 128 11.05 -2.17 -0.83
CA ILE A 128 10.95 -0.80 -0.34
C ILE A 128 11.19 0.16 -1.49
N LEU A 129 10.12 0.81 -1.96
CA LEU A 129 10.17 1.74 -3.09
C LEU A 129 10.00 3.18 -2.61
N GLN A 130 10.77 4.11 -3.17
CA GLN A 130 10.44 5.52 -3.02
C GLN A 130 9.04 5.76 -3.63
N ARG A 131 8.21 6.56 -2.95
CA ARG A 131 7.07 7.18 -3.61
C ARG A 131 7.66 8.08 -4.70
N LYS A 132 7.68 7.60 -5.94
CA LYS A 132 7.92 8.49 -7.07
C LYS A 132 6.64 9.31 -7.21
N ASP A 133 6.73 10.58 -6.84
CA ASP A 133 5.79 11.56 -7.33
C ASP A 133 6.05 11.66 -8.84
N PHE A 134 5.20 11.03 -9.65
CA PHE A 134 5.26 11.21 -11.09
C PHE A 134 4.62 12.56 -11.40
N THR A 135 5.41 13.63 -11.39
CA THR A 135 4.97 14.92 -11.94
C THR A 135 5.25 14.90 -13.44
N ILE A 136 4.20 14.83 -14.26
CA ILE A 136 4.35 15.12 -15.70
C ILE A 136 4.46 16.64 -15.82
N ALA A 137 5.67 17.14 -16.03
CA ALA A 137 5.90 18.55 -16.33
C ALA A 137 5.88 18.76 -17.85
N PHE A 138 4.87 19.47 -18.34
CA PHE A 138 4.85 19.95 -19.72
C PHE A 138 5.40 21.38 -19.75
N ARG A 139 6.44 21.61 -20.56
CA ARG A 139 6.86 22.96 -20.94
C ARG A 139 6.43 23.17 -22.39
N PHE A 140 5.39 23.96 -22.59
CA PHE A 140 5.04 24.44 -23.93
C PHE A 140 6.16 25.39 -24.39
N LEU A 141 7.06 24.89 -25.24
CA LEU A 141 7.84 25.79 -26.09
C LEU A 141 6.81 26.42 -27.03
N LYS A 142 6.73 27.76 -27.07
CA LYS A 142 5.89 28.47 -28.04
C LYS A 142 6.28 27.94 -29.42
N HIS A 143 5.39 27.17 -30.05
CA HIS A 143 5.60 26.71 -31.40
C HIS A 143 5.25 27.90 -32.29
N LEU A 144 6.22 28.40 -33.06
CA LEU A 144 5.97 29.48 -34.02
C LEU A 144 5.81 28.87 -35.41
N ASP A 145 4.90 29.42 -36.21
CA ASP A 145 4.85 29.13 -37.64
C ASP A 145 6.06 29.74 -38.37
N GLN A 146 6.17 29.47 -39.68
CA GLN A 146 7.22 30.06 -40.53
C GLN A 146 7.14 31.59 -40.62
N SER A 147 6.05 32.20 -40.14
CA SER A 147 5.80 33.65 -40.11
C SER A 147 6.04 34.25 -38.71
N GLY A 148 6.44 33.46 -37.71
CA GLY A 148 6.68 33.90 -36.34
C GLY A 148 5.42 34.00 -35.45
N ASN A 149 4.25 33.54 -35.90
CA ASN A 149 3.03 33.53 -35.11
C ASN A 149 2.93 32.28 -34.23
N VAL A 150 2.34 32.42 -33.03
CA VAL A 150 2.14 31.29 -32.11
C VAL A 150 1.12 30.31 -32.68
N ILE A 151 1.53 29.05 -32.82
CA ILE A 151 0.66 27.90 -33.13
C ILE A 151 0.35 27.16 -31.84
N ASN A 152 -0.94 26.89 -31.59
CA ASN A 152 -1.36 25.94 -30.56
C ASN A 152 -1.05 24.52 -31.02
N ALA A 153 0.00 23.91 -30.46
CA ALA A 153 0.43 22.56 -30.79
C ALA A 153 -0.50 21.45 -30.23
N THR A 154 -1.42 21.81 -29.33
CA THR A 154 -2.35 20.86 -28.70
C THR A 154 -3.79 21.30 -28.93
N LYS A 155 -4.65 20.32 -29.24
CA LYS A 155 -6.10 20.54 -29.41
C LYS A 155 -6.80 20.88 -28.08
N TRP A 156 -6.15 20.58 -26.95
CA TRP A 156 -6.74 20.68 -25.60
C TRP A 156 -6.10 21.86 -24.86
N THR A 157 -6.92 22.67 -24.20
CA THR A 157 -6.54 23.80 -23.35
C THR A 157 -6.60 23.41 -21.87
N PRO A 158 -5.99 24.18 -20.96
CA PRO A 158 -6.13 23.95 -19.52
C PRO A 158 -7.58 23.96 -19.02
N ASP A 159 -8.49 24.67 -19.71
CA ASP A 159 -9.92 24.73 -19.39
C ASP A 159 -10.69 23.44 -19.77
N ASP A 160 -10.08 22.57 -20.59
CA ASP A 160 -10.66 21.27 -20.98
C ASP A 160 -10.43 20.17 -19.92
N VAL A 161 -9.77 20.48 -18.81
CA VAL A 161 -9.51 19.54 -17.70
C VAL A 161 -10.61 19.71 -16.62
N PRO A 162 -11.38 18.65 -16.27
CA PRO A 162 -12.48 18.71 -15.30
C PRO A 162 -12.04 18.88 -13.84
#